data_AF-A0A973FSR4-F1
#
_entry.id   AF-A0A973FSR4-F1
#
_cell.length_a   1.000
_cell.length_b   1.000
_cell.length_c   1.000
_cell.angle_alpha   90.00
_cell.angle_beta   90.00
_cell.angle_gamma   90.00
#
_symmetry.space_group_name_H-M   'P 1'
#
loop_
_entity.id
_entity.type
_entity.pdbx_description
1 polymer ?
#
loop_
_entity_poly.entity_id
_entity_poly.type
_entity_poly.pdbx_seq_one_letter_code
_entity_poly.pdbx_strand_id
1 'polypeptide(L)'
;EIMDNWIPWREAESLAELIELTQDYQIFINRYYIDRLRYYKYRPTGGILPFLFVDPYPAILWSVVDYWRVPKRSYYAMRMAFSPQYAFCLFHPRAYALGEAVELPLYAVNDAQHTVGGLRLLARLHDPAGTLLGEVARTFDLAPDCPPREIDRLRLTPTLRGRFTLAIELTGVPHEVRQIYVIEVT
;
A
#
# COMPACT_ATOMS: atom_id res chain seq x y z
N GLU A 1 -22.65 -9.47 10.94
CA GLU A 1 -22.28 -10.21 9.71
C GLU A 1 -20.77 -10.03 9.45
N ILE A 2 -20.16 -10.79 8.55
CA ILE A 2 -18.69 -10.84 8.41
C ILE A 2 -18.05 -9.49 8.04
N MET A 3 -18.72 -8.65 7.24
CA MET A 3 -18.19 -7.35 6.78
C MET A 3 -18.12 -6.28 7.88
N ASP A 4 -18.96 -6.38 8.92
CA ASP A 4 -18.99 -5.42 10.04
C ASP A 4 -17.66 -5.38 10.81
N ASN A 5 -16.83 -6.43 10.68
CA ASN A 5 -15.50 -6.49 11.31
C ASN A 5 -14.44 -5.66 10.58
N TRP A 6 -14.72 -5.20 9.36
CA TRP A 6 -13.71 -4.67 8.46
C TRP A 6 -14.02 -3.28 7.92
N ILE A 7 -15.30 -3.02 7.63
CA ILE A 7 -15.77 -1.73 7.12
C ILE A 7 -17.15 -1.38 7.69
N PRO A 8 -17.44 -0.09 7.95
CA PRO A 8 -18.75 0.38 8.41
C PRO A 8 -19.77 0.45 7.25
N TRP A 9 -19.98 -0.66 6.54
CA TRP A 9 -20.75 -0.66 5.28
C TRP A 9 -22.23 -0.30 5.43
N ARG A 10 -22.78 -0.39 6.64
CA ARG A 10 -24.16 0.03 6.96
C ARG A 10 -24.31 1.54 7.14
N GLU A 11 -23.20 2.26 7.31
CA GLU A 11 -23.19 3.72 7.43
C GLU A 11 -23.21 4.40 6.05
N ALA A 12 -22.96 3.64 4.96
CA ALA A 12 -23.03 4.18 3.61
C ALA A 12 -24.44 4.66 3.28
N GLU A 13 -24.56 5.93 2.89
CA GLU A 13 -25.82 6.62 2.59
C GLU A 13 -26.33 6.30 1.17
N SER A 14 -25.49 5.68 0.33
CA SER A 14 -25.83 5.34 -1.05
C SER A 14 -25.08 4.11 -1.57
N LEU A 15 -25.60 3.52 -2.66
CA LEU A 15 -24.90 2.45 -3.38
C LEU A 15 -23.52 2.92 -3.90
N ALA A 16 -23.41 4.16 -4.36
CA ALA A 16 -22.15 4.71 -4.85
C ALA A 16 -21.11 4.76 -3.73
N GLU A 17 -21.49 5.22 -2.54
CA GLU A 17 -20.62 5.23 -1.37
C GLU A 17 -20.24 3.82 -0.93
N LEU A 18 -21.18 2.87 -0.92
CA LEU A 18 -20.89 1.48 -0.63
C LEU A 18 -19.89 0.87 -1.62
N ILE A 19 -19.99 1.22 -2.92
CA ILE A 19 -19.03 0.81 -3.94
C ILE A 19 -17.64 1.39 -3.64
N GLU A 20 -17.54 2.68 -3.33
CA GLU A 20 -16.25 3.31 -3.01
C GLU A 20 -15.61 2.69 -1.76
N LEU A 21 -16.39 2.52 -0.69
CA LEU A 21 -15.94 1.92 0.56
C LEU A 21 -15.42 0.50 0.37
N THR A 22 -16.16 -0.33 -0.37
CA THR A 22 -15.77 -1.73 -0.61
C THR A 22 -14.57 -1.84 -1.55
N GLN A 23 -14.44 -0.96 -2.54
CA GLN A 23 -13.27 -0.94 -3.42
C GLN A 23 -12.01 -0.39 -2.73
N ASP A 24 -12.15 0.62 -1.85
CA ASP A 24 -11.05 1.08 -1.00
C ASP A 24 -10.56 -0.03 -0.08
N TYR A 25 -11.48 -0.80 0.51
CA TYR A 25 -11.13 -1.94 1.33
C TYR A 25 -10.42 -3.04 0.53
N GLN A 26 -10.88 -3.34 -0.70
CA GLN A 26 -10.21 -4.30 -1.58
C GLN A 26 -8.77 -3.86 -1.92
N ILE A 27 -8.56 -2.57 -2.18
CA ILE A 27 -7.22 -2.00 -2.40
C ILE A 27 -6.35 -2.16 -1.15
N PHE A 28 -6.88 -1.79 0.02
CA PHE A 28 -6.17 -1.86 1.29
C PHE A 28 -5.72 -3.29 1.58
N ILE A 29 -6.63 -4.27 1.53
CA ILE A 29 -6.31 -5.64 1.93
C ILE A 29 -5.32 -6.30 0.95
N ASN A 30 -5.47 -6.06 -0.35
CA ASN A 30 -4.54 -6.61 -1.35
C ASN A 30 -3.15 -6.01 -1.18
N ARG A 31 -3.03 -4.68 -1.05
CA ARG A 31 -1.74 -4.03 -0.79
C ARG A 31 -1.11 -4.49 0.53
N TYR A 32 -1.92 -4.59 1.59
CA TYR A 32 -1.48 -5.06 2.90
C TYR A 32 -0.73 -6.41 2.81
N TYR A 33 -1.28 -7.37 2.07
CA TYR A 33 -0.65 -8.68 1.89
C TYR A 33 0.50 -8.64 0.88
N ILE A 34 0.35 -7.94 -0.26
CA ILE A 34 1.41 -7.86 -1.27
C ILE A 34 2.68 -7.25 -0.69
N ASP A 35 2.59 -6.13 0.02
CA ASP A 35 3.75 -5.46 0.63
C ASP A 35 4.51 -6.42 1.57
N ARG A 36 3.78 -7.20 2.39
CA ARG A 36 4.37 -8.18 3.32
C ARG A 36 4.96 -9.39 2.62
N LEU A 37 4.24 -9.93 1.64
CA LEU A 37 4.71 -11.09 0.88
C LEU A 37 5.94 -10.73 0.05
N ARG A 38 6.01 -9.51 -0.49
CA ARG A 38 7.21 -8.96 -1.15
C ARG A 38 8.35 -8.76 -0.15
N TYR A 39 8.08 -8.23 1.04
CA TYR A 39 9.08 -8.14 2.12
C TYR A 39 9.76 -9.47 2.41
N TYR A 40 8.99 -10.56 2.41
CA TYR A 40 9.49 -11.91 2.60
C TYR A 40 9.93 -12.62 1.32
N LYS A 41 10.22 -11.87 0.23
CA LYS A 41 10.73 -12.44 -1.02
C LYS A 41 11.95 -13.33 -0.76
N TYR A 42 11.87 -14.56 -1.26
CA TYR A 42 12.83 -15.66 -1.05
C TYR A 42 13.01 -16.13 0.40
N ARG A 43 12.24 -15.61 1.37
CA ARG A 43 12.34 -15.95 2.81
C ARG A 43 11.02 -15.73 3.58
N PRO A 44 10.01 -16.61 3.50
CA PRO A 44 9.93 -17.83 2.70
C PRO A 44 9.14 -17.66 1.39
N THR A 45 8.73 -16.44 1.02
CA THR A 45 7.81 -16.23 -0.11
C THR A 45 8.52 -16.37 -1.45
N GLY A 46 8.23 -17.46 -2.17
CA GLY A 46 8.73 -17.71 -3.53
C GLY A 46 7.88 -17.12 -4.66
N GLY A 47 6.65 -16.67 -4.37
CA GLY A 47 5.73 -16.11 -5.35
C GLY A 47 4.39 -15.72 -4.73
N ILE A 48 3.60 -14.93 -5.47
CA ILE A 48 2.30 -14.42 -5.02
C ILE A 48 1.31 -14.61 -6.18
N LEU A 49 0.19 -15.28 -5.91
CA LEU A 49 -0.90 -15.44 -6.87
C LEU A 49 -2.19 -14.90 -6.24
N PRO A 50 -2.78 -13.84 -6.80
CA PRO A 50 -4.02 -13.29 -6.26
C PRO A 50 -5.22 -14.18 -6.57
N PHE A 51 -6.04 -14.46 -5.56
CA PHE A 51 -7.33 -15.12 -5.72
C PHE A 51 -8.47 -14.09 -5.65
N LEU A 52 -9.30 -13.90 -6.67
CA LEU A 52 -9.16 -14.38 -8.05
C LEU A 52 -8.89 -13.19 -8.98
N PHE A 53 -8.48 -13.46 -10.22
CA PHE A 53 -8.21 -12.38 -11.15
C PHE A 53 -9.50 -11.86 -11.82
N VAL A 54 -10.39 -12.76 -12.23
CA VAL A 54 -11.54 -12.49 -13.11
C VAL A 54 -12.78 -13.23 -12.63
N ASP A 55 -13.95 -12.59 -12.69
CA ASP A 55 -15.22 -13.24 -12.35
C ASP A 55 -15.71 -14.24 -13.43
N PRO A 56 -16.21 -15.42 -13.03
CA PRO A 56 -16.80 -16.40 -13.94
C PRO A 56 -18.24 -16.08 -14.35
N TYR A 57 -18.95 -15.25 -13.58
CA TYR A 57 -20.33 -14.82 -13.84
C TYR A 57 -20.62 -13.48 -13.12
N PRO A 58 -21.71 -12.78 -13.47
CA PRO A 58 -22.20 -11.59 -12.76
C PRO A 58 -22.35 -11.79 -11.25
N ALA A 59 -21.44 -11.29 -10.42
CA ALA A 59 -21.51 -11.41 -8.97
C ALA A 59 -20.60 -10.44 -8.22
N ILE A 60 -20.84 -10.31 -6.91
CA ILE A 60 -19.93 -9.65 -5.96
C ILE A 60 -18.95 -10.72 -5.46
N LEU A 61 -17.73 -10.72 -6.01
CA LEU A 61 -16.67 -11.68 -5.71
C LEU A 61 -15.33 -10.95 -5.49
N TRP A 62 -14.29 -11.72 -5.15
CA TRP A 62 -12.95 -11.20 -4.85
C TRP A 62 -12.13 -10.74 -6.06
N SER A 63 -12.65 -10.88 -7.28
CA SER A 63 -11.90 -10.53 -8.50
C SER A 63 -11.47 -9.07 -8.53
N VAL A 64 -10.40 -8.78 -9.26
CA VAL A 64 -10.00 -7.40 -9.57
C VAL A 64 -10.41 -6.97 -10.98
N VAL A 65 -10.89 -7.91 -11.80
CA VAL A 65 -11.51 -7.65 -13.10
C VAL A 65 -12.88 -8.32 -13.08
N ASP A 66 -13.94 -7.55 -13.37
CA ASP A 66 -15.30 -8.09 -13.33
C ASP A 66 -15.60 -9.03 -14.51
N TYR A 67 -16.82 -9.56 -14.54
CA TYR A 67 -17.28 -10.48 -15.59
C TYR A 67 -17.25 -9.85 -17.00
N TRP A 68 -17.46 -8.54 -17.12
CA TRP A 68 -17.45 -7.78 -18.37
C TRP A 68 -16.06 -7.29 -18.77
N ARG A 69 -15.02 -7.71 -18.05
CA ARG A 69 -13.62 -7.31 -18.25
C ARG A 69 -13.35 -5.85 -17.91
N VAL A 70 -14.17 -5.27 -17.04
CA VAL A 70 -13.92 -3.94 -16.48
C VAL A 70 -12.98 -4.07 -15.27
N PRO A 71 -11.80 -3.42 -15.29
CA PRO A 71 -10.92 -3.40 -14.14
C PRO A 71 -11.55 -2.66 -12.96
N LYS A 72 -11.53 -3.27 -11.78
CA LYS A 72 -11.85 -2.60 -10.51
C LYS A 72 -10.67 -1.73 -10.08
N ARG A 73 -10.88 -0.79 -9.15
CA ARG A 73 -9.82 0.09 -8.62
C ARG A 73 -8.63 -0.71 -8.07
N SER A 74 -8.90 -1.86 -7.45
CA SER A 74 -7.85 -2.76 -6.95
C SER A 74 -6.97 -3.37 -8.05
N TYR A 75 -7.43 -3.48 -9.30
CA TYR A 75 -6.57 -3.93 -10.41
C TYR A 75 -5.38 -2.99 -10.60
N TYR A 76 -5.64 -1.68 -10.64
CA TYR A 76 -4.59 -0.69 -10.84
C TYR A 76 -3.64 -0.60 -9.63
N ALA A 77 -4.19 -0.70 -8.42
CA ALA A 77 -3.39 -0.76 -7.20
C ALA A 77 -2.47 -1.98 -7.17
N MET A 78 -2.97 -3.15 -7.58
CA MET A 78 -2.16 -4.37 -7.67
C MET A 78 -1.14 -4.32 -8.81
N ARG A 79 -1.49 -3.74 -9.96
CA ARG A 79 -0.55 -3.52 -11.06
C ARG A 79 0.66 -2.71 -10.61
N MET A 80 0.43 -1.66 -9.83
CA MET A 80 1.53 -0.89 -9.23
C MET A 80 2.28 -1.70 -8.16
N ALA A 81 1.58 -2.39 -7.26
CA ALA A 81 2.23 -3.17 -6.19
C ALA A 81 3.06 -4.36 -6.71
N PHE A 82 2.73 -4.89 -7.89
CA PHE A 82 3.51 -5.91 -8.60
C PHE A 82 4.46 -5.33 -9.66
N SER A 83 4.64 -4.01 -9.71
CA SER A 83 5.61 -3.44 -10.63
C SER A 83 7.04 -3.87 -10.28
N PRO A 84 7.95 -4.02 -11.27
CA PRO A 84 9.28 -4.58 -11.02
C PRO A 84 10.08 -3.80 -9.98
N GLN A 85 10.03 -2.47 -10.04
CA GLN A 85 10.56 -1.61 -8.99
C GLN A 85 9.42 -1.03 -8.18
N TYR A 86 9.46 -1.25 -6.87
CA TYR A 86 8.37 -0.88 -5.98
C TYR A 86 8.91 -0.39 -4.64
N ALA A 87 8.20 0.55 -4.01
CA ALA A 87 8.51 1.07 -2.69
C ALA A 87 7.27 1.01 -1.79
N PHE A 88 7.48 0.66 -0.52
CA PHE A 88 6.41 0.41 0.43
C PHE A 88 6.86 0.61 1.88
N CYS A 89 5.89 0.70 2.79
CA CYS A 89 6.11 0.78 4.23
C CYS A 89 5.35 -0.34 4.94
N LEU A 90 5.95 -0.91 5.98
CA LEU A 90 5.31 -1.91 6.82
C LEU A 90 5.06 -1.37 8.23
N PHE A 91 3.80 -1.35 8.62
CA PHE A 91 3.35 -1.10 9.99
C PHE A 91 2.07 -1.88 10.26
N HIS A 92 1.67 -2.01 11.51
CA HIS A 92 0.45 -2.73 11.90
C HIS A 92 -0.78 -1.86 11.63
N PRO A 93 -1.77 -2.30 10.84
CA PRO A 93 -2.94 -1.50 10.52
C PRO A 93 -3.95 -1.58 11.65
N ARG A 94 -3.71 -0.81 12.70
CA ARG A 94 -4.62 -0.63 13.81
C ARG A 94 -4.72 0.84 14.17
N ALA A 95 -5.70 1.16 15.00
CA ALA A 95 -5.68 2.42 15.72
C ALA A 95 -4.49 2.43 16.70
N TYR A 96 -3.72 3.50 16.64
CA TYR A 96 -2.64 3.81 17.57
C TYR A 96 -3.13 4.80 18.63
N ALA A 97 -2.56 4.73 19.83
CA ALA A 97 -2.89 5.67 20.89
C ALA A 97 -2.09 6.98 20.73
N LEU A 98 -2.60 8.07 21.31
CA LEU A 98 -1.83 9.30 21.49
C LEU A 98 -0.51 9.02 22.23
N GLY A 99 0.59 9.61 21.74
CA GLY A 99 1.93 9.42 22.28
C GLY A 99 2.55 8.05 21.98
N GLU A 100 1.82 7.13 21.34
CA GLU A 100 2.38 5.84 20.95
C GLU A 100 3.31 6.00 19.75
N ALA A 101 4.57 5.59 19.90
CA ALA A 101 5.54 5.66 18.82
C ALA A 101 5.23 4.61 17.73
N VAL A 102 5.16 5.06 16.48
CA VAL A 102 4.99 4.22 15.29
C VAL A 102 6.24 4.35 14.42
N GLU A 103 6.92 3.23 14.23
CA GLU A 103 8.04 3.14 13.29
C GLU A 103 7.51 2.94 11.87
N LEU A 104 8.05 3.71 10.93
CA LEU A 104 7.63 3.72 9.52
C LEU A 104 8.85 3.43 8.62
N PRO A 105 9.34 2.18 8.59
CA PRO A 105 10.46 1.80 7.72
C PRO A 105 10.03 1.84 6.24
N LEU A 106 10.90 2.36 5.40
CA LEU A 106 10.67 2.58 3.98
C LEU A 106 11.53 1.58 3.20
N TYR A 107 10.87 0.64 2.52
CA TYR A 107 11.51 -0.38 1.72
C TYR A 107 11.43 -0.05 0.23
N ALA A 108 12.44 -0.49 -0.51
CA ALA A 108 12.39 -0.56 -1.97
C ALA A 108 12.90 -1.91 -2.47
N VAL A 109 12.39 -2.37 -3.60
CA VAL A 109 12.71 -3.68 -4.19
C VAL A 109 12.83 -3.56 -5.70
N ASN A 110 13.65 -4.43 -6.30
CA ASN A 110 13.79 -4.57 -7.74
C ASN A 110 13.67 -6.06 -8.13
N ASP A 111 12.63 -6.40 -8.89
CA ASP A 111 12.42 -7.74 -9.46
C ASP A 111 13.01 -7.88 -10.88
N ALA A 112 13.45 -6.78 -11.49
CA ALA A 112 14.04 -6.84 -12.82
C ALA A 112 15.42 -7.49 -12.79
N GLN A 113 15.78 -8.16 -13.88
CA GLN A 113 17.05 -8.87 -14.05
C GLN A 113 18.23 -7.92 -14.41
N HIS A 114 18.10 -6.63 -14.13
CA HIS A 114 19.15 -5.63 -14.33
C HIS A 114 19.16 -4.64 -13.16
N THR A 115 20.33 -4.02 -12.94
CA THR A 115 20.50 -2.96 -11.95
C THR A 115 19.69 -1.74 -12.37
N VAL A 116 19.01 -1.12 -11.41
CA VAL A 116 18.36 0.18 -11.61
C VAL A 116 19.06 1.20 -10.73
N GLY A 117 19.73 2.16 -11.35
CA GLY A 117 20.51 3.18 -10.68
C GLY A 117 19.81 4.54 -10.64
N GLY A 118 20.20 5.38 -9.69
CA GLY A 118 19.69 6.74 -9.55
C GLY A 118 18.20 6.81 -9.18
N LEU A 119 17.67 5.76 -8.56
CA LEU A 119 16.31 5.76 -8.04
C LEU A 119 16.20 6.80 -6.93
N ARG A 120 15.07 7.50 -6.89
CA ARG A 120 14.79 8.48 -5.83
C ARG A 120 13.51 8.13 -5.11
N LEU A 121 13.64 7.83 -3.81
CA LEU A 121 12.54 7.66 -2.87
C LEU A 121 12.26 8.99 -2.16
N LEU A 122 11.00 9.37 -2.14
CA LEU A 122 10.48 10.51 -1.38
C LEU A 122 9.32 10.02 -0.50
N ALA A 123 9.44 10.22 0.81
CA ALA A 123 8.38 9.89 1.75
C ALA A 123 8.03 11.11 2.58
N ARG A 124 6.73 11.41 2.72
CA ARG A 124 6.20 12.54 3.49
C ARG A 124 5.12 12.08 4.45
N LEU A 125 5.31 12.42 5.71
CA LEU A 125 4.35 12.17 6.78
C LEU A 125 3.60 13.46 7.10
N HIS A 126 2.28 13.44 7.03
CA HIS A 126 1.43 14.58 7.37
C HIS A 126 0.49 14.25 8.53
N ASP A 127 0.16 15.29 9.30
CA ASP A 127 -0.86 15.25 10.33
C ASP A 127 -2.30 15.29 9.74
N PRO A 128 -3.34 15.16 10.57
CA PRO A 128 -4.73 15.23 10.12
C PRO A 128 -5.15 16.58 9.51
N ALA A 129 -4.43 17.66 9.80
CA ALA A 129 -4.65 18.98 9.21
C ALA A 129 -3.90 19.17 7.88
N GLY A 130 -3.10 18.19 7.47
CA GLY A 130 -2.26 18.25 6.26
C GLY A 130 -0.90 18.91 6.48
N THR A 131 -0.50 19.18 7.72
CA THR A 131 0.82 19.73 8.05
C THR A 131 1.89 18.66 7.88
N LEU A 132 2.99 19.00 7.19
CA LEU A 132 4.14 18.10 7.05
C LEU A 132 4.87 17.95 8.40
N LEU A 133 4.94 16.72 8.91
CA LEU A 133 5.63 16.36 10.16
C LEU A 133 7.04 15.84 9.92
N GLY A 134 7.28 15.21 8.76
CA GLY A 134 8.57 14.63 8.43
C GLY A 134 8.68 14.28 6.96
N GLU A 135 9.90 14.36 6.44
CA GLU A 135 10.22 14.01 5.06
C GLU A 135 11.53 13.21 5.00
N VAL A 136 11.55 12.20 4.13
CA VAL A 136 12.76 11.50 3.70
C VAL A 136 12.88 11.66 2.19
N ALA A 137 14.08 12.03 1.74
CA ALA A 137 14.46 11.97 0.34
C ALA A 137 15.80 11.25 0.21
N ARG A 138 15.84 10.15 -0.55
CA ARG A 138 17.05 9.34 -0.75
C ARG A 138 17.22 8.95 -2.21
N THR A 139 18.47 9.01 -2.66
CA THR A 139 18.89 8.47 -3.96
C THR A 139 19.71 7.22 -3.75
N PHE A 140 19.43 6.16 -4.49
CA PHE A 140 20.10 4.86 -4.34
C PHE A 140 19.98 4.01 -5.59
N ASP A 141 20.76 2.93 -5.62
CA ASP A 141 20.71 1.91 -6.66
C ASP A 141 20.17 0.61 -6.08
N LEU A 142 19.49 -0.18 -6.91
CA LEU A 142 19.06 -1.54 -6.58
C LEU A 142 19.69 -2.53 -7.54
N ALA A 143 20.27 -3.59 -6.98
CA ALA A 143 20.81 -4.71 -7.73
C ALA A 143 19.69 -5.46 -8.49
N PRO A 144 20.03 -6.26 -9.51
CA PRO A 144 19.08 -7.15 -10.17
C PRO A 144 18.41 -8.10 -9.18
N ASP A 145 17.12 -8.37 -9.36
CA ASP A 145 16.32 -9.38 -8.63
C ASP A 145 16.60 -9.41 -7.11
N CYS A 146 16.69 -8.24 -6.49
CA CYS A 146 17.06 -8.15 -5.09
C CYS A 146 15.83 -8.39 -4.18
N PRO A 147 16.02 -8.92 -2.96
CA PRO A 147 14.99 -8.80 -1.93
C PRO A 147 14.79 -7.32 -1.55
N PRO A 148 13.68 -6.96 -0.89
CA PRO A 148 13.48 -5.60 -0.44
C PRO A 148 14.60 -5.14 0.51
N ARG A 149 15.04 -3.90 0.34
CA ARG A 149 16.05 -3.24 1.16
C ARG A 149 15.40 -2.08 1.89
N GLU A 150 15.67 -1.95 3.19
CA GLU A 150 15.32 -0.72 3.93
C GLU A 150 16.19 0.41 3.41
N ILE A 151 15.54 1.45 2.88
CA ILE A 151 16.20 2.63 2.34
C ILE A 151 16.37 3.68 3.43
N ASP A 152 15.32 3.86 4.23
CA ASP A 152 15.30 4.77 5.37
C ASP A 152 14.07 4.49 6.25
N ARG A 153 13.80 5.38 7.21
CA ARG A 153 12.72 5.26 8.16
C ARG A 153 12.24 6.63 8.63
N LEU A 154 10.93 6.74 8.83
CA LEU A 154 10.31 7.81 9.61
C LEU A 154 9.80 7.25 10.95
N ARG A 155 9.55 8.15 11.89
CA ARG A 155 8.91 7.83 13.18
C ARG A 155 7.80 8.82 13.45
N LEU A 156 6.62 8.32 13.76
CA LEU A 156 5.48 9.11 14.22
C LEU A 156 5.34 8.94 15.74
N THR A 157 5.12 10.02 16.46
CA THR A 157 4.64 9.99 17.84
C THR A 157 3.50 10.99 17.93
N PRO A 158 2.24 10.53 17.77
CA PRO A 158 1.15 11.42 17.46
C PRO A 158 0.72 12.20 18.70
N THR A 159 0.60 13.52 18.55
CA THR A 159 0.07 14.43 19.58
C THR A 159 -1.39 14.81 19.33
N LEU A 160 -1.94 14.41 18.18
CA LEU A 160 -3.31 14.67 17.74
C LEU A 160 -4.00 13.35 17.39
N ARG A 161 -5.33 13.33 17.56
CA ARG A 161 -6.19 12.25 17.07
C ARG A 161 -6.53 12.47 15.60
N GLY A 162 -6.83 11.38 14.91
CA GLY A 162 -7.31 11.39 13.53
C GLY A 162 -6.38 10.66 12.57
N ARG A 163 -6.54 10.99 11.28
CA ARG A 163 -5.88 10.30 10.16
C ARG A 163 -4.57 10.98 9.79
N PHE A 164 -3.46 10.34 10.13
CA PHE A 164 -2.15 10.73 9.61
C PHE A 164 -1.92 10.04 8.26
N THR A 165 -1.17 10.67 7.37
CA THR A 165 -0.89 10.12 6.04
C THR A 165 0.61 10.02 5.80
N LEU A 166 1.06 8.84 5.37
CA LEU A 166 2.40 8.62 4.82
C LEU A 166 2.28 8.45 3.32
N ALA A 167 2.73 9.45 2.56
CA ALA A 167 2.85 9.37 1.12
C ALA A 167 4.26 8.91 0.76
N ILE A 168 4.39 7.91 -0.12
CA ILE A 168 5.66 7.37 -0.63
C ILE A 168 5.64 7.47 -2.15
N GLU A 169 6.71 7.98 -2.72
CA GLU A 169 6.93 8.08 -4.16
C GLU A 169 8.32 7.53 -4.51
N LEU A 170 8.38 6.68 -5.54
CA LEU A 170 9.64 6.20 -6.12
C LEU A 170 9.73 6.68 -7.56
N THR A 171 10.79 7.40 -7.88
CA THR A 171 11.07 7.97 -9.21
C THR A 171 12.40 7.43 -9.76
N GLY A 172 12.65 7.64 -11.05
CA GLY A 172 13.76 6.98 -11.76
C GLY A 172 13.37 5.61 -12.34
N VAL A 173 12.06 5.33 -12.43
CA VAL A 173 11.47 4.09 -12.98
C VAL A 173 10.52 4.45 -14.14
N PRO A 174 10.25 3.52 -15.08
CA PRO A 174 9.41 3.80 -16.25
C PRO A 174 7.90 3.80 -15.97
N HIS A 175 7.50 3.57 -14.73
CA HIS A 175 6.10 3.44 -14.30
C HIS A 175 5.85 4.25 -13.03
N GLU A 176 4.60 4.62 -12.78
CA GLU A 176 4.24 5.33 -11.57
C GLU A 176 4.34 4.41 -10.34
N VAL A 177 5.01 4.91 -9.29
CA VAL A 177 5.06 4.27 -7.98
C VAL A 177 4.76 5.34 -6.94
N ARG A 178 3.46 5.50 -6.63
CA ARG A 178 2.99 6.42 -5.60
C ARG A 178 1.97 5.73 -4.71
N GLN A 179 2.23 5.73 -3.42
CA GLN A 179 1.39 5.09 -2.42
C GLN A 179 1.06 6.05 -1.29
N ILE A 180 -0.15 5.94 -0.77
CA ILE A 180 -0.55 6.60 0.47
C ILE A 180 -0.96 5.52 1.46
N TYR A 181 -0.46 5.66 2.68
CA TYR A 181 -0.82 4.85 3.83
C TYR A 181 -1.50 5.75 4.86
N VAL A 182 -2.60 5.25 5.45
CA VAL A 182 -3.32 5.93 6.52
C VAL A 182 -2.93 5.30 7.85
N ILE A 183 -2.62 6.15 8.82
CA ILE A 183 -2.31 5.75 10.19
C ILE A 183 -3.38 6.40 11.07
N GLU A 184 -4.27 5.57 11.62
CA GLU A 184 -5.37 6.01 12.47
C GLU A 184 -4.89 6.17 13.91
N VAL A 185 -5.21 7.31 14.52
CA VAL A 185 -4.89 7.59 15.93
C VAL A 185 -6.17 7.93 16.70
N THR A 186 -6.44 7.19 17.77
CA THR A 186 -7.63 7.32 18.63
C THR A 186 -7.29 7.79 20.03
#